data_AF-A0A7S4NLY0-F1
#
_entry.id   AF-A0A7S4NLY0-F1
#
_cell.length_a   1.000
_cell.length_b   1.000
_cell.length_c   1.000
_cell.angle_alpha   90.00
_cell.angle_beta   90.00
_cell.angle_gamma   90.00
#
_symmetry.space_group_name_H-M   'P 1'
#
loop_
_entity.id
_entity.type
_entity.pdbx_description
1 polymer ?
#
loop_
_entity_poly.entity_id
_entity_poly.type
_entity_poly.pdbx_seq_one_letter_code
_entity_poly.pdbx_strand_id
1 'polypeptide(L)'
;KDKDKEKEKEEERKMAQGLIPETMRQLALLQNQLMESNRKIDLVQNKVTMLVRNKRRNQFMLQELDVEPQPTNVYGSVGRMYLISSKEEMKKDIDDNNKDLEKKMKQLEAQHKYLADDNVNIQKNLQEFIKQNS
;
A
#
# COMPACT_ATOMS: atom_id res chain seq x y z
N LYS A 1 -54.36 -28.52 11.69
CA LYS A 1 -53.74 -27.37 12.40
C LYS A 1 -52.37 -27.70 12.98
N ASP A 2 -52.10 -28.92 13.48
CA ASP A 2 -50.75 -29.28 13.98
C ASP A 2 -49.75 -29.69 12.89
N LYS A 3 -50.21 -30.37 11.82
CA LYS A 3 -49.34 -30.77 10.69
C LYS A 3 -48.81 -29.60 9.84
N ASP A 4 -49.50 -28.46 9.83
CA ASP A 4 -49.06 -27.27 9.09
C ASP A 4 -47.98 -26.50 9.86
N LYS A 5 -48.07 -26.43 11.20
CA LYS A 5 -47.05 -25.83 12.07
C LYS A 5 -45.73 -26.61 12.09
N GLU A 6 -45.81 -27.93 11.86
CA GLU A 6 -44.63 -28.79 11.84
C GLU A 6 -43.85 -28.66 10.52
N LYS A 7 -44.55 -28.48 9.39
CA LYS A 7 -43.96 -28.18 8.08
C LYS A 7 -43.32 -26.79 8.03
N GLU A 8 -43.97 -25.78 8.60
CA GLU A 8 -43.45 -24.41 8.66
C GLU A 8 -42.16 -24.32 9.51
N LYS A 9 -42.11 -25.06 10.64
CA LYS A 9 -40.88 -25.21 11.44
C LYS A 9 -39.77 -25.99 10.73
N GLU A 10 -40.12 -26.95 9.89
CA GLU A 10 -39.12 -27.72 9.13
C GLU A 10 -38.54 -26.90 7.97
N GLU A 11 -39.35 -26.06 7.32
CA GLU A 11 -38.88 -25.09 6.32
C GLU A 11 -38.02 -23.98 6.93
N GLU A 12 -38.39 -23.44 8.09
CA GLU A 12 -37.54 -22.49 8.84
C GLU A 12 -36.20 -23.12 9.24
N ARG A 13 -36.20 -24.40 9.67
CA ARG A 13 -34.96 -25.12 10.02
C ARG A 13 -34.08 -25.40 8.80
N LYS A 14 -34.68 -25.74 7.65
CA LYS A 14 -33.95 -25.93 6.39
C LYS A 14 -33.39 -24.62 5.84
N MET A 15 -34.14 -23.52 5.94
CA MET A 15 -33.66 -22.18 5.59
C MET A 15 -32.52 -21.73 6.52
N ALA A 16 -32.66 -21.92 7.84
CA ALA A 16 -31.60 -21.60 8.80
C ALA A 16 -30.33 -22.46 8.59
N GLN A 17 -30.48 -23.76 8.25
CA GLN A 17 -29.35 -24.63 7.94
C GLN A 17 -28.65 -24.28 6.61
N GLY A 18 -29.35 -23.72 5.63
CA GLY A 18 -28.76 -23.20 4.40
C GLY A 18 -28.08 -21.83 4.58
N LEU A 19 -28.59 -21.02 5.50
CA LEU A 19 -28.09 -19.68 5.80
C LEU A 19 -26.71 -19.73 6.48
N ILE A 20 -26.49 -20.64 7.43
CA ILE A 20 -25.22 -20.73 8.18
C ILE A 20 -23.98 -21.00 7.28
N PRO A 21 -24.00 -21.96 6.32
CA PRO A 21 -22.92 -22.16 5.36
C PRO A 21 -22.67 -20.97 4.44
N GLU A 22 -23.73 -20.26 4.04
CA GLU A 22 -23.62 -19.10 3.15
C GLU A 22 -23.04 -17.88 3.88
N THR A 23 -23.48 -17.63 5.12
CA THR A 23 -22.93 -16.61 6.01
C THR A 23 -21.44 -16.86 6.30
N MET A 24 -21.03 -18.11 6.56
CA MET A 24 -19.61 -18.45 6.73
C MET A 24 -18.78 -18.20 5.47
N ARG A 25 -19.33 -18.48 4.28
CA ARG A 25 -18.65 -18.17 3.01
C ARG A 25 -18.47 -16.67 2.82
N GLN A 26 -19.51 -15.88 3.07
CA GLN A 26 -19.44 -14.41 2.97
C GLN A 26 -18.41 -13.83 3.95
N LEU A 27 -18.37 -14.35 5.19
CA LEU A 27 -17.35 -13.97 6.17
C LEU A 27 -15.93 -14.27 5.67
N ALA A 28 -15.71 -15.47 5.12
CA ALA A 28 -14.42 -15.87 4.58
C ALA A 28 -13.99 -14.97 3.40
N LEU A 29 -14.92 -14.54 2.54
CA LEU A 29 -14.64 -13.61 1.45
C LEU A 29 -14.20 -12.24 1.99
N LEU A 30 -14.94 -11.68 2.95
CA LEU A 30 -14.59 -10.38 3.57
C LEU A 30 -13.24 -10.42 4.28
N GLN A 31 -12.93 -11.52 4.99
CA GLN A 31 -11.63 -11.72 5.62
C GLN A 31 -10.49 -11.81 4.61
N ASN A 32 -10.68 -12.50 3.49
CA ASN A 32 -9.70 -12.55 2.40
C ASN A 32 -9.45 -11.17 1.79
N GLN A 33 -10.52 -10.42 1.52
CA GLN A 33 -10.41 -9.04 1.01
C GLN A 33 -9.64 -8.13 1.97
N LEU A 34 -9.89 -8.24 3.28
CA LEU A 34 -9.15 -7.51 4.30
C LEU A 34 -7.66 -7.86 4.29
N MET A 35 -7.33 -9.16 4.21
CA MET A 35 -5.94 -9.62 4.13
C MET A 35 -5.24 -9.10 2.88
N GLU A 36 -5.89 -9.15 1.72
CA GLU A 36 -5.34 -8.62 0.47
C GLU A 36 -5.13 -7.10 0.52
N SER A 37 -6.07 -6.37 1.09
CA SER A 37 -5.94 -4.92 1.29
C SER A 37 -4.75 -4.58 2.18
N ASN A 38 -4.58 -5.27 3.31
CA ASN A 38 -3.42 -5.11 4.19
C ASN A 38 -2.09 -5.37 3.46
N ARG A 39 -2.00 -6.45 2.69
CA ARG A 39 -0.79 -6.75 1.88
C ARG A 39 -0.46 -5.61 0.90
N LYS A 40 -1.47 -5.01 0.27
CA LYS A 40 -1.28 -3.88 -0.66
C LYS A 40 -0.75 -2.65 0.09
N ILE A 41 -1.30 -2.35 1.27
CA ILE A 41 -0.83 -1.25 2.13
C ILE A 41 0.64 -1.45 2.50
N ASP A 42 1.03 -2.65 2.95
CA ASP A 42 2.42 -2.97 3.31
C ASP A 42 3.38 -2.79 2.13
N LEU A 43 2.98 -3.22 0.94
CA LEU A 43 3.79 -3.05 -0.27
C LEU A 43 3.99 -1.57 -0.60
N VAL A 44 2.96 -0.74 -0.46
CA VAL A 44 3.08 0.71 -0.68
C VAL A 44 3.97 1.34 0.38
N GLN A 45 3.81 0.96 1.66
CA GLN A 45 4.63 1.47 2.76
C GLN A 45 6.12 1.14 2.60
N ASN A 46 6.44 -0.06 2.13
CA ASN A 46 7.80 -0.47 1.82
C ASN A 46 8.40 0.37 0.70
N LYS A 47 7.62 0.64 -0.37
CA LYS A 47 8.07 1.52 -1.46
C LYS A 47 8.34 2.94 -0.97
N VAL A 48 7.48 3.51 -0.13
CA VAL A 48 7.69 4.83 0.48
C VAL A 48 8.99 4.85 1.29
N THR A 49 9.22 3.83 2.11
CA THR A 49 10.45 3.72 2.93
C THR A 49 11.71 3.69 2.06
N MET A 50 11.68 2.97 0.94
CA MET A 50 12.81 2.95 -0.01
C MET A 50 13.05 4.32 -0.66
N LEU A 51 11.98 5.04 -1.06
CA LEU A 51 12.11 6.37 -1.65
C LEU A 51 12.67 7.39 -0.66
N VAL A 52 12.27 7.34 0.60
CA VAL A 52 12.82 8.19 1.67
C VAL A 52 14.31 7.96 1.86
N ARG A 53 14.75 6.70 1.84
CA ARG A 53 16.19 6.36 1.91
C ARG A 53 16.96 6.92 0.72
N ASN A 54 16.42 6.80 -0.49
CA ASN A 54 17.04 7.34 -1.70
C ASN A 54 17.14 8.88 -1.66
N LYS A 55 16.08 9.57 -1.22
CA LYS A 55 16.09 11.02 -1.03
C LYS A 55 17.16 11.45 -0.04
N ARG A 56 17.29 10.75 1.10
CA ARG A 56 18.31 11.03 2.10
C ARG A 56 19.73 10.82 1.55
N ARG A 57 19.94 9.77 0.75
CA ARG A 57 21.21 9.53 0.05
C ARG A 57 21.56 10.70 -0.88
N ASN A 58 20.60 11.16 -1.67
CA ASN A 58 20.80 12.28 -2.59
C ASN A 58 21.11 13.58 -1.82
N GLN A 59 20.47 13.81 -0.68
CA GLN A 59 20.78 14.96 0.19
C GLN A 59 22.22 14.93 0.71
N PHE A 60 22.69 13.77 1.18
CA PHE A 60 24.09 13.63 1.58
C PHE A 60 25.06 13.85 0.42
N MET A 61 24.73 13.31 -0.76
CA MET A 61 25.55 13.50 -1.96
C MET A 61 25.65 14.98 -2.36
N LEU A 62 24.56 15.75 -2.25
CA LEU A 62 24.60 17.20 -2.50
C LEU A 62 25.48 17.93 -1.50
N GLN A 63 25.39 17.57 -0.21
CA GLN A 63 26.24 18.14 0.84
C GLN A 63 27.72 17.82 0.63
N GLU A 64 28.05 16.57 0.29
CA GLU A 64 29.42 16.16 -0.03
C GLU A 64 29.95 16.91 -1.25
N LEU A 65 29.13 17.04 -2.30
CA LEU A 65 29.49 17.81 -3.47
C LEU A 65 29.73 19.28 -3.12
N ASP A 66 28.95 19.88 -2.22
CA ASP A 66 29.11 21.30 -1.83
C ASP A 66 30.45 21.61 -1.17
N VAL A 67 30.97 20.70 -0.34
CA VAL A 67 32.22 20.86 0.41
C VAL A 67 33.45 20.94 -0.51
N GLU A 68 33.40 20.30 -1.68
CA GLU A 68 34.55 20.20 -2.57
C GLU A 68 34.87 21.53 -3.30
N PRO A 69 36.13 22.00 -3.34
CA PRO A 69 36.49 23.23 -4.07
C PRO A 69 36.21 23.12 -5.58
N GLN A 70 35.90 24.26 -6.23
CA GLN A 70 35.79 24.34 -7.69
C GLN A 70 37.13 24.78 -8.32
N PRO A 71 37.50 24.30 -9.53
CA PRO A 71 36.83 23.26 -10.32
C PRO A 71 37.31 21.85 -9.95
N THR A 72 36.36 20.94 -9.69
CA THR A 72 36.65 19.50 -9.46
C THR A 72 35.83 18.66 -10.42
N ASN A 73 36.52 17.78 -11.15
CA ASN A 73 35.89 16.78 -12.01
C ASN A 73 35.27 15.69 -11.14
N VAL A 74 34.02 15.36 -11.39
CA VAL A 74 33.26 14.35 -10.63
C VAL A 74 33.04 13.14 -11.53
N TYR A 75 33.14 11.95 -10.94
CA TYR A 75 32.89 10.70 -11.66
C TYR A 75 31.49 10.17 -11.34
N GLY A 76 30.57 10.27 -12.30
CA GLY A 76 29.22 9.72 -12.20
C GLY A 76 29.20 8.26 -12.64
N SER A 77 28.64 7.36 -11.81
CA SER A 77 28.47 5.95 -12.19
C SER A 77 27.28 5.77 -13.15
N VAL A 78 27.52 5.14 -14.31
CA VAL A 78 26.49 4.72 -15.25
C VAL A 78 26.62 3.21 -15.48
N GLY A 79 25.77 2.43 -14.82
CA GLY A 79 25.83 0.97 -14.87
C GLY A 79 27.13 0.43 -14.26
N ARG A 80 28.03 -0.11 -15.11
CA ARG A 80 29.36 -0.62 -14.70
C ARG A 80 30.52 0.31 -15.06
N MET A 81 30.21 1.49 -15.58
CA MET A 81 31.20 2.49 -16.01
C MET A 81 31.10 3.75 -15.17
N TYR A 82 32.17 4.55 -15.19
CA TYR A 82 32.19 5.89 -14.59
C TYR A 82 32.51 6.91 -15.69
N LEU A 83 31.72 7.97 -15.77
CA LEU A 83 31.91 9.08 -16.70
C LEU A 83 32.33 10.32 -15.95
N ILE A 84 33.24 11.10 -16.55
CA ILE A 84 33.62 12.41 -16.02
C ILE A 84 32.48 13.39 -16.34
N SER A 85 32.02 14.09 -15.32
CA SER A 85 31.08 15.21 -15.42
C SER A 85 31.53 16.35 -14.53
N SER A 86 30.97 17.53 -14.76
CA SER A 86 31.19 18.67 -13.87
C SER A 86 30.39 18.51 -12.58
N LYS A 87 30.85 19.17 -11.50
CA LYS A 87 30.11 19.26 -10.24
C LYS A 87 28.71 19.86 -10.44
N GLU A 88 28.55 20.78 -11.39
CA GLU A 88 27.27 21.46 -11.68
C GLU A 88 26.27 20.53 -12.39
N GLU A 89 26.74 19.78 -13.38
CA GLU A 89 25.95 18.74 -14.05
C GLU A 89 25.49 17.69 -13.05
N MET A 90 26.40 17.19 -12.22
CA MET A 90 26.07 16.17 -11.23
C MET A 90 25.03 16.66 -10.22
N LYS A 91 25.13 17.92 -9.76
CA LYS A 91 24.12 18.51 -8.88
C LYS A 91 22.76 18.63 -9.54
N LYS A 92 22.73 19.04 -10.81
CA LYS A 92 21.49 19.14 -11.58
C LYS A 92 20.81 17.77 -11.73
N ASP A 93 21.59 16.74 -12.04
CA ASP A 93 21.06 15.37 -12.16
C ASP A 93 20.49 14.86 -10.83
N ILE A 94 21.16 15.15 -9.71
CA ILE A 94 20.66 14.78 -8.38
C ILE A 94 19.38 15.56 -8.03
N ASP A 95 19.29 16.84 -8.39
CA ASP A 95 18.10 17.67 -8.15
C ASP A 95 16.89 17.20 -8.98
N ASP A 96 17.11 16.89 -10.26
CA ASP A 96 16.06 16.35 -11.13
C ASP A 96 15.59 14.97 -10.64
N ASN A 97 16.51 14.12 -10.18
CA ASN A 97 16.18 12.86 -9.52
C ASN A 97 15.34 13.08 -8.25
N ASN A 98 15.71 14.06 -7.40
CA ASN A 98 14.95 14.40 -6.20
C ASN A 98 13.52 14.86 -6.52
N LYS A 99 13.33 15.71 -7.54
CA LYS A 99 12.00 16.12 -8.00
C LYS A 99 11.14 14.93 -8.43
N ASP A 100 11.74 13.98 -9.15
CA ASP A 100 11.03 12.78 -9.59
C ASP A 100 10.71 11.82 -8.44
N LEU A 101 11.60 11.69 -7.45
CA LEU A 101 11.32 10.97 -6.21
C LEU A 101 10.16 11.62 -5.45
N GLU A 102 10.11 12.95 -5.35
CA GLU A 102 9.01 13.67 -4.69
C GLU A 102 7.66 13.48 -5.40
N LYS A 103 7.64 13.52 -6.73
CA LYS A 103 6.43 13.22 -7.51
C LYS A 103 5.93 11.79 -7.22
N LYS A 104 6.83 10.81 -7.23
CA LYS A 104 6.50 9.40 -6.93
C LYS A 104 6.02 9.22 -5.49
N MET A 105 6.62 9.92 -4.53
CA MET A 105 6.17 9.90 -3.14
C MET A 105 4.73 10.42 -3.01
N LYS A 106 4.42 11.57 -3.61
CA LYS A 106 3.04 12.12 -3.59
C LYS A 106 2.01 11.16 -4.20
N GLN A 107 2.37 10.49 -5.29
CA GLN A 107 1.51 9.48 -5.91
C GLN A 107 1.27 8.28 -4.99
N LEU A 108 2.32 7.76 -4.34
CA LEU A 108 2.21 6.63 -3.41
C LEU A 108 1.48 7.01 -2.12
N GLU A 109 1.62 8.24 -1.62
CA GLU A 109 0.87 8.75 -0.48
C GLU A 109 -0.63 8.83 -0.77
N ALA A 110 -1.00 9.32 -1.96
CA ALA A 110 -2.40 9.32 -2.40
C ALA A 110 -2.96 7.89 -2.52
N GLN A 111 -2.17 6.97 -3.08
CA GLN A 111 -2.53 5.56 -3.16
C GLN A 111 -2.68 4.91 -1.78
N HIS A 112 -1.75 5.19 -0.86
CA HIS A 112 -1.80 4.70 0.51
C HIS A 112 -3.06 5.18 1.22
N LYS A 113 -3.38 6.48 1.12
CA LYS A 113 -4.59 7.05 1.73
C LYS A 113 -5.85 6.36 1.22
N TYR A 114 -5.99 6.20 -0.10
CA TYR A 114 -7.13 5.51 -0.69
C TYR A 114 -7.27 4.07 -0.17
N LEU A 115 -6.17 3.31 -0.14
CA LEU A 115 -6.17 1.93 0.35
C LEU A 115 -6.47 1.85 1.86
N ALA A 116 -6.00 2.81 2.65
CA ALA A 116 -6.28 2.88 4.08
C ALA A 116 -7.76 3.18 4.35
N ASP A 117 -8.36 4.12 3.61
CA ASP A 117 -9.79 4.44 3.71
C ASP A 117 -10.65 3.22 3.31
N ASP A 118 -10.27 2.54 2.22
CA ASP A 118 -10.92 1.30 1.77
C ASP A 118 -10.82 0.18 2.82
N ASN A 119 -9.65 0.01 3.44
CA ASN A 119 -9.45 -1.00 4.48
C ASN A 119 -10.35 -0.75 5.71
N VAL A 120 -10.48 0.51 6.15
CA VAL A 120 -11.38 0.88 7.25
C VAL A 120 -12.83 0.54 6.90
N ASN A 121 -13.25 0.74 5.66
CA ASN A 121 -14.61 0.37 5.21
C ASN A 121 -14.80 -1.15 5.23
N ILE A 122 -13.84 -1.93 4.73
CA ILE A 122 -13.89 -3.40 4.80
C ILE A 122 -13.96 -3.88 6.26
N GLN A 123 -13.19 -3.29 7.17
CA GLN A 123 -13.23 -3.62 8.60
C GLN A 123 -14.60 -3.31 9.24
N LYS A 124 -15.20 -2.16 8.92
CA LYS A 124 -16.54 -1.81 9.40
C LYS A 124 -17.58 -2.80 8.89
N ASN A 125 -17.56 -3.12 7.60
CA ASN A 125 -18.46 -4.10 7.00
C ASN A 125 -18.32 -5.47 7.66
N LEU A 126 -17.09 -5.91 7.95
CA LEU A 126 -16.82 -7.15 8.67
C LEU A 126 -17.40 -7.12 10.09
N GLN A 127 -17.22 -6.02 10.83
CA GLN A 127 -17.76 -5.87 12.18
C GLN A 127 -19.29 -5.85 12.19
N GLU A 128 -19.92 -5.14 11.25
CA GLU A 128 -21.37 -5.11 11.08
C GLU A 128 -21.92 -6.49 10.72
N PHE A 129 -21.25 -7.19 9.79
CA PHE A 129 -21.62 -8.55 9.41
C PHE A 129 -21.58 -9.50 10.61
N ILE A 130 -20.54 -9.42 11.45
CA ILE A 130 -20.46 -10.23 12.67
C ILE A 130 -21.60 -9.88 13.63
N LYS A 131 -21.86 -8.58 13.88
CA LYS A 131 -22.92 -8.15 14.80
C LYS A 131 -24.33 -8.54 14.34
N GLN A 132 -24.58 -8.58 13.03
CA GLN A 132 -25.88 -8.96 12.46
C GLN A 132 -26.12 -10.47 12.49
N ASN A 133 -25.04 -11.27 12.54
CA ASN A 133 -25.08 -12.73 12.48
C ASN A 133 -24.60 -13.42 13.77
N SER A 134 -24.40 -12.65 14.85
CA SER A 134 -24.10 -13.12 16.22
C SER A 134 -25.35 -13.17 17.07
#